data_AF-A0A257VSF2-F1
#
_entry.id   AF-A0A257VSF2-F1
#
_cell.length_a   1.000
_cell.length_b   1.000
_cell.length_c   1.000
_cell.angle_alpha   90.00
_cell.angle_beta   90.00
_cell.angle_gamma   90.00
#
_symmetry.space_group_name_H-M   'P 1'
#
loop_
_entity.id
_entity.type
_entity.pdbx_description
1 polymer ?
#
loop_
_entity_poly.entity_id
_entity_poly.type
_entity_poly.pdbx_seq_one_letter_code
_entity_poly.pdbx_strand_id
1 'polypeptide(L)'
;DGSTSLPEPGVSTAPRRWDRVYEAITAHNARFLNELAARNPLRVYQFSSTATPLTGGTAVGTLRNGDLLKALQSLEPVGTSTRPAEGVRQILAELRGMPPAALIVLTDGIASESDADKLSVVADLVRRRGTSLFVVPIGTSEPAKDLQLFDVVMDEVAFVGDPVIISGKLRGTGLGSRNATVRVLIDGSSTPAAEQSVPFKDDDSAAKFELSLTTSEPAELDLTVEVVPVKGETDLENNRERRHLSVRQERLNVLLLESAPRYEFRYLKQWLERDPSVTLQTLLIDADPEYSREDRTALAYFPVQKEDLWRYDVVILGDVSPTVLGNTAADWLSEFVRDKGGGLLLVAGPRHNPL
;
A
#
# COMPACT_ATOMS: atom_id res chain seq x y z
N ASP A 1 -0.63 -28.81 16.79
CA ASP A 1 -0.78 -27.35 16.93
C ASP A 1 -1.97 -27.04 17.82
N GLY A 2 -1.84 -26.18 18.82
CA GLY A 2 -2.91 -25.82 19.77
C GLY A 2 -3.28 -24.34 19.73
N SER A 3 -2.93 -23.65 18.65
CA SER A 3 -3.18 -22.23 18.46
C SER A 3 -4.61 -21.91 17.98
N THR A 4 -5.04 -20.68 18.24
CA THR A 4 -6.32 -20.10 17.80
C THR A 4 -6.33 -19.73 16.31
N SER A 5 -5.31 -20.11 15.51
CA SER A 5 -5.40 -20.05 14.04
C SER A 5 -6.21 -21.23 13.45
N LEU A 6 -6.68 -22.15 14.32
CA LEU A 6 -7.45 -23.34 13.98
C LEU A 6 -9.01 -23.20 13.90
N PRO A 7 -9.67 -22.14 14.39
CA PRO A 7 -11.05 -21.82 14.03
C PRO A 7 -11.10 -20.85 12.85
N GLU A 8 -11.81 -21.24 11.78
CA GLU A 8 -12.31 -20.29 10.79
C GLU A 8 -13.44 -19.45 11.43
N PRO A 9 -13.36 -18.12 11.45
CA PRO A 9 -14.51 -17.28 11.79
C PRO A 9 -15.44 -17.25 10.57
N GLY A 10 -16.56 -17.99 10.61
CA GLY A 10 -17.66 -17.74 9.66
C GLY A 10 -18.47 -18.92 9.13
N VAL A 11 -18.05 -20.18 9.33
CA VAL A 11 -18.80 -21.33 8.79
C VAL A 11 -19.34 -22.21 9.93
N SER A 12 -20.58 -21.93 10.34
CA SER A 12 -21.31 -22.57 11.45
C SER A 12 -21.54 -24.10 11.34
N THR A 13 -20.96 -24.79 10.36
CA THR A 13 -21.17 -26.24 10.16
C THR A 13 -19.96 -27.01 9.64
N ALA A 14 -18.80 -26.37 9.41
CA ALA A 14 -17.59 -27.07 9.00
C ALA A 14 -16.87 -27.62 10.26
N PRO A 15 -16.43 -28.89 10.27
CA PRO A 15 -15.64 -29.42 11.38
C PRO A 15 -14.38 -28.56 11.53
N ARG A 16 -14.07 -28.14 12.76
CA ARG A 16 -12.88 -27.32 13.05
C ARG A 16 -11.66 -28.07 12.53
N ARG A 17 -10.62 -27.36 12.08
CA ARG A 17 -9.40 -28.03 11.59
C ARG A 17 -8.78 -28.94 12.66
N TRP A 18 -8.92 -28.55 13.93
CA TRP A 18 -8.66 -29.38 15.11
C TRP A 18 -9.43 -30.71 15.12
N ASP A 19 -10.72 -30.69 14.76
CA ASP A 19 -11.56 -31.89 14.69
C ASP A 19 -11.02 -32.87 13.64
N ARG A 20 -10.43 -32.38 12.54
CA ARG A 20 -9.75 -33.24 11.55
C ARG A 20 -8.47 -33.86 12.08
N VAL A 21 -7.71 -33.16 12.91
CA VAL A 21 -6.52 -33.72 13.58
C VAL A 21 -6.93 -34.79 14.57
N TYR A 22 -7.94 -34.49 15.38
CA TYR A 22 -8.51 -35.43 16.33
C TYR A 22 -9.09 -36.65 15.61
N GLU A 23 -9.86 -36.48 14.53
CA GLU A 23 -10.35 -37.57 13.69
C GLU A 23 -9.23 -38.38 13.09
N ALA A 24 -8.19 -37.76 12.51
CA ALA A 24 -7.05 -38.47 11.92
C ALA A 24 -6.26 -39.29 12.96
N ILE A 25 -6.09 -38.76 14.17
CA ILE A 25 -5.37 -39.43 15.26
C ILE A 25 -6.22 -40.55 15.88
N THR A 26 -7.55 -40.35 15.98
CA THR A 26 -8.48 -41.30 16.61
C THR A 26 -9.13 -42.27 15.63
N ALA A 27 -8.95 -42.06 14.32
CA ALA A 27 -9.44 -42.92 13.26
C ALA A 27 -9.09 -44.39 13.51
N HIS A 28 -10.04 -45.27 13.18
CA HIS A 28 -9.89 -46.72 13.37
C HIS A 28 -9.46 -47.11 14.80
N ASN A 29 -10.04 -46.46 15.82
CA ASN A 29 -9.74 -46.69 17.24
C ASN A 29 -8.27 -46.39 17.60
N ALA A 30 -7.75 -45.28 17.07
CA ALA A 30 -6.37 -44.82 17.23
C ALA A 30 -5.31 -45.84 16.78
N ARG A 31 -5.60 -46.62 15.72
CA ARG A 31 -4.70 -47.68 15.21
C ARG A 31 -3.26 -47.20 14.99
N PHE A 32 -3.09 -46.00 14.42
CA PHE A 32 -1.78 -45.40 14.19
C PHE A 32 -0.99 -45.19 15.49
N LEU A 33 -1.62 -44.61 16.51
CA LEU A 33 -1.00 -44.43 17.83
C LEU A 33 -0.70 -45.78 18.50
N ASN A 34 -1.58 -46.78 18.32
CA ASN A 34 -1.42 -48.11 18.89
C ASN A 34 -0.21 -48.84 18.28
N GLU A 35 -0.07 -48.78 16.96
CA GLU A 35 1.06 -49.39 16.24
C GLU A 35 2.40 -48.70 16.61
N LEU A 36 2.39 -47.39 16.80
CA LEU A 36 3.55 -46.63 17.26
C LEU A 36 3.91 -46.93 18.72
N ALA A 37 2.92 -46.95 19.62
CA ALA A 37 3.10 -47.22 21.05
C ALA A 37 3.54 -48.67 21.32
N ALA A 38 3.11 -49.61 20.48
CA ALA A 38 3.52 -51.02 20.58
C ALA A 38 5.02 -51.21 20.30
N ARG A 39 5.62 -50.32 19.50
CA ARG A 39 7.03 -50.44 19.05
C ARG A 39 7.96 -49.43 19.73
N ASN A 40 7.43 -48.32 20.25
CA ASN A 40 8.22 -47.21 20.77
C ASN A 40 7.54 -46.55 21.98
N PRO A 41 8.32 -46.05 22.97
CA PRO A 41 7.76 -45.20 24.02
C PRO A 41 7.35 -43.84 23.43
N LEU A 42 6.07 -43.49 23.56
CA LEU A 42 5.53 -42.23 23.04
C LEU A 42 5.48 -41.15 24.13
N ARG A 43 5.82 -39.92 23.74
CA ARG A 43 5.53 -38.70 24.50
C ARG A 43 4.77 -37.75 23.60
N VAL A 44 3.62 -37.26 24.07
CA VAL A 44 2.76 -36.37 23.29
C VAL A 44 2.78 -34.99 23.92
N TYR A 45 3.07 -34.00 23.09
CA TYR A 45 3.15 -32.59 23.48
C TYR A 45 2.08 -31.81 22.71
N GLN A 46 1.43 -30.87 23.38
CA GLN A 46 0.73 -29.77 22.71
C GLN A 46 1.72 -28.63 22.56
N PHE A 47 1.64 -27.89 21.45
CA PHE A 47 2.44 -26.68 21.28
C PHE A 47 1.59 -25.53 20.75
N SER A 48 1.90 -24.33 21.23
CA SER A 48 1.43 -23.05 20.70
C SER A 48 2.62 -22.08 20.69
N SER A 49 2.73 -21.18 21.67
CA SER A 49 3.92 -20.38 21.93
C SER A 49 5.02 -21.18 22.64
N THR A 50 4.64 -22.21 23.40
CA THR A 50 5.53 -23.15 24.10
C THR A 50 5.02 -24.58 23.94
N ALA A 51 5.88 -25.58 24.17
CA ALA A 51 5.50 -26.99 24.18
C ALA A 51 5.20 -27.47 25.61
N THR A 52 4.03 -28.07 25.81
CA THR A 52 3.58 -28.65 27.09
C THR A 52 3.28 -30.14 26.93
N PRO A 53 3.77 -31.02 27.83
CA PRO A 53 3.46 -32.43 27.78
C PRO A 53 2.01 -32.70 28.18
N LEU A 54 1.30 -33.52 27.40
CA LEU A 54 -0.11 -33.86 27.64
C LEU A 54 -0.32 -34.88 28.77
N THR A 55 0.71 -35.63 29.10
CA THR A 55 0.72 -36.62 30.18
C THR A 55 1.93 -36.33 31.04
N GLY A 56 1.71 -36.03 32.32
CA GLY A 56 2.72 -35.46 33.22
C GLY A 56 3.98 -36.32 33.33
N GLY A 57 5.01 -35.98 32.55
CA GLY A 57 6.44 -36.29 32.71
C GLY A 57 6.88 -37.75 32.88
N THR A 58 5.96 -38.69 33.02
CA THR A 58 6.24 -40.08 33.40
C THR A 58 6.50 -40.87 32.13
N ALA A 59 7.78 -41.14 31.89
CA ALA A 59 8.16 -42.21 31.00
C ALA A 59 7.72 -43.56 31.60
N VAL A 60 7.29 -44.45 30.70
CA VAL A 60 7.20 -45.90 30.83
C VAL A 60 5.83 -46.47 31.21
N GLY A 61 5.26 -47.19 30.24
CA GLY A 61 4.26 -48.24 30.43
C GLY A 61 2.96 -47.92 29.74
N THR A 62 2.73 -48.51 28.56
CA THR A 62 1.45 -48.61 27.83
C THR A 62 0.39 -47.64 28.34
N LEU A 63 0.39 -46.41 27.83
CA LEU A 63 -0.80 -45.56 27.98
C LEU A 63 -1.96 -46.41 27.49
N ARG A 64 -2.89 -46.75 28.39
CA ARG A 64 -4.14 -47.38 27.96
C ARG A 64 -4.74 -46.40 26.98
N ASN A 65 -5.11 -46.84 25.78
CA ASN A 65 -5.65 -45.97 24.73
C ASN A 65 -6.69 -44.97 25.26
N GLY A 66 -7.49 -45.39 26.25
CA GLY A 66 -8.46 -44.56 26.94
C GLY A 66 -7.90 -43.30 27.61
N ASP A 67 -6.69 -43.32 28.18
CA ASP A 67 -6.12 -42.16 28.88
C ASP A 67 -5.57 -41.12 27.90
N LEU A 68 -4.95 -41.58 26.81
CA LEU A 68 -4.50 -40.70 25.72
C LEU A 68 -5.70 -40.13 24.95
N LEU A 69 -6.72 -40.94 24.68
CA LEU A 69 -7.98 -40.49 24.06
C LEU A 69 -8.68 -39.43 24.92
N LYS A 70 -8.76 -39.64 26.24
CA LYS A 70 -9.31 -38.65 27.16
C LYS A 70 -8.50 -37.35 27.17
N ALA A 71 -7.17 -37.45 27.22
CA ALA A 71 -6.30 -36.28 27.17
C ALA A 71 -6.49 -35.50 25.85
N LEU A 72 -6.58 -36.21 24.73
CA LEU A 72 -6.85 -35.62 23.41
C LEU A 72 -8.26 -34.99 23.30
N GLN A 73 -9.26 -35.56 23.97
CA GLN A 73 -10.62 -35.02 24.04
C GLN A 73 -10.71 -33.75 24.89
N SER A 74 -9.88 -33.63 25.93
CA SER A 74 -9.83 -32.47 26.82
C SER A 74 -8.99 -31.31 26.29
N LEU A 75 -8.39 -31.44 25.11
CA LEU A 75 -7.54 -30.42 24.53
C LEU A 75 -8.39 -29.32 23.87
N GLU A 76 -8.14 -28.10 24.31
CA GLU A 76 -8.71 -26.90 23.69
C GLU A 76 -7.61 -26.07 23.02
N PRO A 77 -7.88 -25.47 21.84
CA PRO A 77 -6.95 -24.57 21.18
C PRO A 77 -7.01 -23.19 21.84
N VAL A 78 -6.22 -22.99 22.90
CA VAL A 78 -6.19 -21.73 23.69
C VAL A 78 -4.99 -20.85 23.35
N GLY A 79 -4.07 -21.32 22.51
CA GLY A 79 -2.81 -20.61 22.23
C GLY A 79 -2.98 -19.42 21.29
N THR A 80 -2.42 -18.25 21.64
CA THR A 80 -2.54 -17.03 20.82
C THR A 80 -1.52 -16.91 19.69
N SER A 81 -0.48 -17.75 19.67
CA SER A 81 0.52 -17.80 18.59
C SER A 81 1.05 -19.21 18.34
N THR A 82 1.57 -19.44 17.14
CA THR A 82 2.10 -20.72 16.65
C THR A 82 3.60 -20.61 16.41
N ARG A 83 4.40 -21.22 17.31
CA ARG A 83 5.87 -21.15 17.30
C ARG A 83 6.50 -22.55 17.29
N PRO A 84 6.40 -23.28 16.16
CA PRO A 84 6.76 -24.69 16.10
C PRO A 84 8.28 -24.92 16.27
N ALA A 85 9.13 -24.00 15.80
CA ALA A 85 10.56 -24.09 16.01
C ALA A 85 10.95 -24.05 17.51
N GLU A 86 10.35 -23.13 18.26
CA GLU A 86 10.64 -23.00 19.69
C GLU A 86 10.14 -24.22 20.48
N GLY A 87 8.95 -24.72 20.15
CA GLY A 87 8.44 -25.98 20.73
C GLY A 87 9.38 -27.17 20.49
N VAL A 88 9.93 -27.31 19.28
CA VAL A 88 10.93 -28.35 18.97
C VAL A 88 12.22 -28.15 19.76
N ARG A 89 12.71 -26.90 19.89
CA ARG A 89 13.91 -26.58 20.69
C ARG A 89 13.71 -26.94 22.16
N GLN A 90 12.54 -26.62 22.72
CA GLN A 90 12.18 -26.93 24.09
C GLN A 90 12.16 -28.44 24.34
N ILE A 91 11.50 -29.21 23.46
CA ILE A 91 11.44 -30.67 23.56
C ILE A 91 12.83 -31.29 23.46
N LEU A 92 13.66 -30.86 22.51
CA LEU A 92 15.04 -31.33 22.39
C LEU A 92 15.91 -30.93 23.60
N ALA A 93 15.62 -29.80 24.25
CA ALA A 93 16.31 -29.38 25.45
C ALA A 93 15.90 -30.22 26.68
N GLU A 94 14.61 -30.54 26.81
CA GLU A 94 14.08 -31.41 27.86
C GLU A 94 14.61 -32.84 27.72
N LEU A 95 14.68 -33.37 26.49
CA LEU A 95 15.09 -34.74 26.19
C LEU A 95 16.61 -34.89 25.96
N ARG A 96 17.45 -33.96 26.43
CA ARG A 96 18.92 -34.00 26.23
C ARG A 96 19.57 -35.32 26.65
N GLY A 97 19.08 -35.95 27.72
CA GLY A 97 19.62 -37.21 28.24
C GLY A 97 19.19 -38.46 27.46
N MET A 98 18.11 -38.37 26.67
CA MET A 98 17.59 -39.47 25.86
C MET A 98 16.88 -38.88 24.64
N PRO A 99 17.63 -38.51 23.58
CA PRO A 99 17.04 -37.87 22.41
C PRO A 99 16.06 -38.84 21.73
N PRO A 100 14.91 -38.34 21.25
CA PRO A 100 13.94 -39.19 20.59
C PRO A 100 14.49 -39.67 19.24
N ALA A 101 14.10 -40.88 18.83
CA ALA A 101 14.42 -41.40 17.49
C ALA A 101 13.76 -40.57 16.38
N ALA A 102 12.55 -40.08 16.63
CA ALA A 102 11.79 -39.25 15.71
C ALA A 102 10.92 -38.23 16.45
N LEU A 103 10.75 -37.07 15.84
CA LEU A 103 9.76 -36.05 16.17
C LEU A 103 8.75 -35.99 15.03
N ILE A 104 7.47 -36.21 15.34
CA ILE A 104 6.36 -36.09 14.39
C ILE A 104 5.59 -34.83 14.74
N VAL A 105 5.62 -33.83 13.86
CA VAL A 105 4.96 -32.54 14.07
C VAL A 105 3.74 -32.44 13.18
N LEU A 106 2.59 -32.28 13.83
CA LEU A 106 1.28 -32.08 13.22
C LEU A 106 0.96 -30.57 13.26
N THR A 107 1.02 -29.91 12.10
CA THR A 107 0.85 -28.46 11.95
C THR A 107 0.27 -28.09 10.58
N ASP A 108 -0.39 -26.95 10.48
CA ASP A 108 -0.82 -26.34 9.21
C ASP A 108 0.34 -25.60 8.49
N GLY A 109 1.50 -25.47 9.15
CA GLY A 109 2.71 -24.90 8.59
C GLY A 109 2.82 -23.38 8.71
N ILE A 110 1.84 -22.70 9.31
CA ILE A 110 1.83 -21.24 9.45
C ILE A 110 2.47 -20.86 10.79
N ALA A 111 3.59 -20.13 10.75
CA ALA A 111 4.20 -19.54 11.93
C ALA A 111 3.65 -18.12 12.14
N SER A 112 3.22 -17.78 13.34
CA SER A 112 2.44 -16.54 13.58
C SER A 112 3.28 -15.29 13.81
N GLU A 113 4.52 -15.41 14.31
CA GLU A 113 5.30 -14.25 14.78
C GLU A 113 6.47 -13.90 13.86
N SER A 114 7.26 -14.88 13.40
CA SER A 114 8.46 -14.60 12.61
C SER A 114 8.93 -15.76 11.75
N ASP A 115 9.75 -15.45 10.75
CA ASP A 115 10.48 -16.46 9.96
C ASP A 115 11.39 -17.35 10.81
N ALA A 116 11.85 -16.86 11.98
CA ALA A 116 12.67 -17.63 12.91
C ALA A 116 11.89 -18.77 13.59
N ASP A 117 10.55 -18.68 13.61
CA ASP A 117 9.68 -19.68 14.22
C ASP A 117 9.33 -20.84 13.25
N LYS A 118 9.76 -20.77 11.99
CA LYS A 118 9.54 -21.83 10.98
C LYS A 118 10.32 -23.10 11.30
N LEU A 119 9.70 -24.27 11.07
CA LEU A 119 10.33 -25.57 11.28
C LEU A 119 11.63 -25.78 10.47
N SER A 120 11.76 -25.11 9.32
CA SER A 120 12.98 -25.14 8.50
C SER A 120 14.22 -24.67 9.27
N VAL A 121 14.07 -23.72 10.20
CA VAL A 121 15.17 -23.15 11.00
C VAL A 121 15.74 -24.16 12.00
N VAL A 122 14.92 -25.12 12.45
CA VAL A 122 15.34 -26.12 13.45
C VAL A 122 15.72 -27.47 12.85
N ALA A 123 15.55 -27.65 11.53
CA ALA A 123 15.87 -28.91 10.85
C ALA A 123 17.33 -29.34 11.06
N ASP A 124 18.28 -28.40 10.93
CA ASP A 124 19.71 -28.68 11.14
C ASP A 124 20.04 -29.03 12.60
N LEU A 125 19.37 -28.38 13.55
CA LEU A 125 19.53 -28.69 14.97
C LEU A 125 19.05 -30.10 15.28
N VAL A 126 17.87 -30.47 14.76
CA VAL A 126 17.27 -31.79 14.94
C VAL A 126 18.19 -32.87 14.34
N ARG A 127 18.71 -32.64 13.14
CA ARG A 127 19.65 -33.54 12.47
C ARG A 127 20.95 -33.72 13.25
N ARG A 128 21.56 -32.64 13.76
CA ARG A 128 22.78 -32.70 14.58
C ARG A 128 22.59 -33.46 15.89
N ARG A 129 21.37 -33.51 16.41
CA ARG A 129 20.98 -34.28 17.60
C ARG A 129 20.72 -35.76 17.31
N GLY A 130 20.81 -36.20 16.06
CA GLY A 130 20.56 -37.59 15.65
C GLY A 130 19.08 -37.98 15.63
N THR A 131 18.18 -37.00 15.58
CA THR A 131 16.73 -37.20 15.57
C THR A 131 16.18 -36.94 14.17
N SER A 132 15.17 -37.70 13.73
CA SER A 132 14.44 -37.44 12.48
C SER A 132 13.24 -36.52 12.73
N LEU A 133 13.05 -35.49 11.89
CA LEU A 133 11.87 -34.62 11.93
C LEU A 133 10.90 -35.00 10.80
N PHE A 134 9.70 -35.43 11.15
CA PHE A 134 8.60 -35.68 10.22
C PHE A 134 7.54 -34.60 10.41
N VAL A 135 7.19 -33.90 9.33
CA VAL A 135 6.13 -32.88 9.34
C VAL A 135 4.92 -33.46 8.62
N VAL A 136 3.79 -33.53 9.31
CA VAL A 136 2.51 -33.94 8.74
C VAL A 136 1.68 -32.68 8.56
N PRO A 137 1.57 -32.16 7.33
CA PRO A 137 0.80 -30.96 7.06
C PRO A 137 -0.69 -31.25 7.25
N ILE A 138 -1.38 -30.33 7.92
CA ILE A 138 -2.83 -30.42 8.20
C ILE A 138 -3.49 -29.24 7.50
N GLY A 139 -4.30 -29.55 6.48
CA GLY A 139 -4.97 -28.54 5.67
C GLY A 139 -5.56 -29.14 4.41
N THR A 140 -6.23 -28.31 3.62
CA THR A 140 -6.62 -28.66 2.25
C THR A 140 -5.45 -28.42 1.30
N SER A 141 -5.27 -29.28 0.31
CA SER A 141 -4.28 -29.08 -0.77
C SER A 141 -4.66 -27.99 -1.76
N GLU A 142 -5.91 -27.53 -1.71
CA GLU A 142 -6.38 -26.41 -2.51
C GLU A 142 -5.99 -25.10 -1.82
N PRO A 143 -5.20 -24.23 -2.48
CA PRO A 143 -4.88 -22.92 -1.95
C PRO A 143 -6.19 -22.14 -1.76
N ALA A 144 -6.30 -21.47 -0.62
CA ALA A 144 -7.43 -20.60 -0.36
C ALA A 144 -7.42 -19.45 -1.39
N LYS A 145 -8.60 -19.06 -1.87
CA LYS A 145 -8.72 -17.99 -2.85
C LYS A 145 -8.43 -16.67 -2.18
N ASP A 146 -7.55 -15.87 -2.76
CA ASP A 146 -7.17 -14.58 -2.21
C ASP A 146 -6.75 -13.63 -3.35
N LEU A 147 -7.28 -12.40 -3.35
CA LEU A 147 -6.78 -11.28 -4.10
C LEU A 147 -6.18 -10.28 -3.12
N GLN A 148 -4.96 -9.85 -3.41
CA GLN A 148 -4.25 -8.92 -2.56
C GLN A 148 -3.76 -7.73 -3.38
N LEU A 149 -4.18 -6.54 -2.96
CA LEU A 149 -3.67 -5.27 -3.45
C LEU A 149 -2.42 -4.87 -2.63
N PHE A 150 -1.35 -4.46 -3.30
CA PHE A 150 -0.13 -4.00 -2.62
C PHE A 150 0.68 -3.03 -3.49
N ASP A 151 1.62 -2.32 -2.86
CA ASP A 151 2.48 -1.32 -3.50
C ASP A 151 1.70 -0.24 -4.28
N VAL A 152 0.57 0.23 -3.75
CA VAL A 152 -0.18 1.33 -4.39
C VAL A 152 0.64 2.62 -4.26
N VAL A 153 0.82 3.32 -5.39
CA VAL A 153 1.58 4.57 -5.49
C VAL A 153 0.78 5.56 -6.31
N MET A 154 0.68 6.78 -5.78
CA MET A 154 0.09 7.96 -6.42
C MET A 154 0.67 9.21 -5.78
N ASP A 155 0.55 10.35 -6.45
CA ASP A 155 0.84 11.65 -5.86
C ASP A 155 -0.25 12.06 -4.87
N GLU A 156 0.13 12.70 -3.76
CA GLU A 156 -0.80 13.19 -2.73
C GLU A 156 -1.36 14.59 -3.05
N VAL A 157 -0.74 15.29 -4.00
CA VAL A 157 -1.16 16.62 -4.46
C VAL A 157 -1.26 16.60 -5.98
N ALA A 158 -2.38 17.08 -6.50
CA ALA A 158 -2.62 17.23 -7.92
C ALA A 158 -3.20 18.60 -8.24
N PHE A 159 -3.06 19.03 -9.48
CA PHE A 159 -3.67 20.26 -9.94
C PHE A 159 -4.95 19.97 -10.74
N VAL A 160 -5.89 20.92 -10.69
CA VAL A 160 -7.14 20.82 -11.46
C VAL A 160 -6.82 20.65 -12.95
N GLY A 161 -7.36 19.59 -13.54
CA GLY A 161 -7.16 19.24 -14.95
C GLY A 161 -5.98 18.31 -15.24
N ASP A 162 -5.04 18.14 -14.29
CA ASP A 162 -3.92 17.22 -14.45
C ASP A 162 -4.34 15.78 -14.13
N PRO A 163 -3.91 14.78 -14.93
CA PRO A 163 -4.16 13.38 -14.65
C PRO A 163 -3.26 12.87 -13.51
N VAL A 164 -3.88 12.34 -12.46
CA VAL A 164 -3.21 11.62 -11.37
C VAL A 164 -3.08 10.15 -11.76
N ILE A 165 -1.85 9.66 -11.82
CA ILE A 165 -1.56 8.26 -12.13
C ILE A 165 -1.52 7.45 -10.82
N ILE A 166 -2.44 6.50 -10.71
CA ILE A 166 -2.53 5.55 -9.61
C ILE A 166 -2.03 4.21 -10.12
N SER A 167 -0.89 3.76 -9.61
CA SER A 167 -0.28 2.50 -9.99
C SER A 167 -0.17 1.57 -8.81
N GLY A 168 -0.10 0.27 -9.07
CA GLY A 168 0.11 -0.70 -8.00
C GLY A 168 0.25 -2.11 -8.53
N LYS A 169 0.28 -3.07 -7.60
CA LYS A 169 0.37 -4.48 -7.89
C LYS A 169 -0.79 -5.24 -7.28
N LEU A 170 -1.16 -6.29 -7.98
CA LEU A 170 -2.21 -7.21 -7.60
C LEU A 170 -1.64 -8.62 -7.62
N ARG A 171 -1.86 -9.40 -6.56
CA ARG A 171 -1.53 -10.82 -6.51
C ARG A 171 -2.82 -11.60 -6.35
N GLY A 172 -2.95 -12.68 -7.10
CA GLY A 172 -4.07 -13.58 -7.02
C GLY A 172 -3.60 -15.00 -6.71
N THR A 173 -4.15 -15.62 -5.67
CA THR A 173 -3.82 -16.98 -5.24
C THR A 173 -5.06 -17.86 -5.36
N GLY A 174 -4.93 -19.01 -6.03
CA GLY A 174 -6.03 -19.98 -6.19
C GLY A 174 -7.20 -19.51 -7.08
N LEU A 175 -7.00 -18.51 -7.94
CA LEU A 175 -8.07 -17.90 -8.73
C LEU A 175 -8.35 -18.72 -10.00
N GLY A 176 -9.57 -19.25 -10.10
CA GLY A 176 -10.02 -19.88 -11.35
C GLY A 176 -10.20 -18.89 -12.51
N SER A 177 -10.30 -17.58 -12.23
CA SER A 177 -10.44 -16.52 -13.23
C SER A 177 -9.12 -15.78 -13.45
N ARG A 178 -8.73 -15.62 -14.72
CA ARG A 178 -7.49 -14.92 -15.08
C ARG A 178 -7.59 -13.40 -15.13
N ASN A 179 -8.72 -12.81 -14.75
CA ASN A 179 -8.90 -11.36 -14.74
C ASN A 179 -9.43 -10.93 -13.38
N ALA A 180 -8.93 -9.81 -12.88
CA ALA A 180 -9.52 -9.07 -11.77
C ALA A 180 -9.77 -7.63 -12.20
N THR A 181 -10.75 -6.99 -11.56
CA THR A 181 -11.10 -5.61 -11.84
C THR A 181 -10.62 -4.75 -10.69
N VAL A 182 -9.79 -3.76 -10.98
CA VAL A 182 -9.37 -2.73 -10.03
C VAL A 182 -10.18 -1.48 -10.29
N ARG A 183 -10.71 -0.89 -9.24
CA ARG A 183 -11.49 0.35 -9.30
C ARG A 183 -11.05 1.35 -8.23
N VAL A 184 -11.21 2.63 -8.54
CA VAL A 184 -10.95 3.74 -7.61
C VAL A 184 -12.28 4.39 -7.28
N LEU A 185 -12.61 4.44 -6.00
CA LEU A 185 -13.79 5.11 -5.45
C LEU A 185 -13.36 6.41 -4.77
N ILE A 186 -14.15 7.46 -4.93
CA ILE A 186 -13.93 8.76 -4.28
C ILE A 186 -14.94 8.91 -3.14
N ASP A 187 -14.50 9.28 -1.95
CA ASP A 187 -15.33 9.60 -0.78
C ASP A 187 -16.38 8.51 -0.43
N GLY A 188 -16.02 7.24 -0.63
CA GLY A 188 -16.90 6.09 -0.37
C GLY A 188 -18.12 5.98 -1.30
N SER A 189 -18.12 6.72 -2.43
CA SER A 189 -19.14 6.57 -3.47
C SER A 189 -19.18 5.15 -4.04
N SER A 190 -20.35 4.72 -4.50
CA SER A 190 -20.54 3.41 -5.13
C SER A 190 -20.17 3.39 -6.62
N THR A 191 -19.98 4.55 -7.22
CA THR A 191 -19.61 4.71 -8.63
C THR A 191 -18.10 4.82 -8.77
N PRO A 192 -17.44 3.94 -9.55
CA PRO A 192 -16.00 4.03 -9.76
C PRO A 192 -15.65 5.27 -10.58
N ALA A 193 -14.68 6.04 -10.08
CA ALA A 193 -14.10 7.18 -10.78
C ALA A 193 -13.14 6.72 -11.89
N ALA A 194 -12.48 5.58 -11.67
CA ALA A 194 -11.67 4.89 -12.67
C ALA A 194 -11.78 3.37 -12.46
N GLU A 195 -11.76 2.60 -13.54
CA GLU A 195 -11.87 1.15 -13.50
C GLU A 195 -11.00 0.52 -14.61
N GLN A 196 -10.29 -0.56 -14.29
CA GLN A 196 -9.46 -1.31 -15.22
C GLN A 196 -9.55 -2.80 -14.92
N SER A 197 -9.69 -3.60 -15.99
CA SER A 197 -9.54 -5.06 -15.89
C SER A 197 -8.08 -5.44 -16.10
N VAL A 198 -7.52 -6.16 -15.14
CA VAL A 198 -6.12 -6.55 -15.06
C VAL A 198 -6.02 -8.07 -15.26
N PRO A 199 -5.37 -8.54 -16.33
CA PRO A 199 -5.16 -9.96 -16.56
C PRO A 199 -3.96 -10.49 -15.75
N PHE A 200 -4.12 -11.67 -15.17
CA PHE A 200 -3.05 -12.47 -14.56
C PHE A 200 -2.46 -13.43 -15.58
N LYS A 201 -1.13 -13.57 -15.53
CA LYS A 201 -0.42 -14.54 -16.37
C LYS A 201 -0.57 -15.95 -15.81
N ASP A 202 -0.31 -16.09 -14.51
CA ASP A 202 -0.35 -17.34 -13.76
C ASP A 202 -0.94 -17.12 -12.36
N ASP A 203 -1.40 -18.21 -11.73
CA ASP A 203 -1.73 -18.21 -10.30
C ASP A 203 -0.49 -17.86 -9.47
N ASP A 204 -0.68 -17.08 -8.41
CA ASP A 204 0.36 -16.57 -7.49
C ASP A 204 1.34 -15.55 -8.12
N SER A 205 1.09 -15.12 -9.36
CA SER A 205 1.86 -14.06 -10.02
C SER A 205 1.36 -12.65 -9.67
N ALA A 206 2.30 -11.70 -9.59
CA ALA A 206 1.97 -10.29 -9.44
C ALA A 206 1.66 -9.65 -10.80
N ALA A 207 0.47 -9.08 -10.95
CA ALA A 207 0.08 -8.23 -12.07
C ALA A 207 0.21 -6.75 -11.69
N LYS A 208 0.52 -5.89 -12.66
CA LYS A 208 0.58 -4.44 -12.46
C LYS A 208 -0.65 -3.79 -13.06
N PHE A 209 -1.12 -2.71 -12.44
CA PHE A 209 -2.20 -1.87 -12.96
C PHE A 209 -1.79 -0.40 -12.94
N GLU A 210 -2.46 0.39 -13.78
CA GLU A 210 -2.24 1.83 -13.89
C GLU A 210 -3.55 2.50 -14.31
N LEU A 211 -4.09 3.31 -13.40
CA LEU A 211 -5.34 4.03 -13.54
C LEU A 211 -5.04 5.54 -13.57
N SER A 212 -5.77 6.27 -14.39
CA SER A 212 -5.68 7.73 -14.46
C SER A 212 -6.95 8.35 -13.90
N LEU A 213 -6.83 9.30 -12.98
CA LEU A 213 -7.92 10.08 -12.42
C LEU A 213 -7.69 11.57 -12.72
N THR A 214 -8.70 12.24 -13.29
CA THR A 214 -8.62 13.69 -13.54
C THR A 214 -9.80 14.39 -12.88
N THR A 215 -9.51 15.45 -12.13
CA THR A 215 -10.50 16.21 -11.35
C THR A 215 -10.65 17.62 -11.92
N SER A 216 -11.90 18.07 -12.06
CA SER A 216 -12.21 19.38 -12.66
C SER A 216 -12.34 20.53 -11.65
N GLU A 217 -12.36 20.23 -10.36
CA GLU A 217 -12.55 21.20 -9.28
C GLU A 217 -11.55 20.93 -8.14
N PRO A 218 -11.11 21.97 -7.41
CA PRO A 218 -10.26 21.81 -6.24
C PRO A 218 -11.04 21.16 -5.09
N ALA A 219 -10.45 20.13 -4.47
CA ALA A 219 -11.08 19.34 -3.42
C ALA A 219 -10.02 18.53 -2.64
N GLU A 220 -10.34 18.18 -1.40
CA GLU A 220 -9.63 17.14 -0.67
C GLU A 220 -10.43 15.84 -0.82
N LEU A 221 -9.83 14.82 -1.44
CA LEU A 221 -10.50 13.57 -1.82
C LEU A 221 -9.92 12.38 -1.06
N ASP A 222 -10.78 11.56 -0.47
CA ASP A 222 -10.39 10.27 0.08
C ASP A 222 -10.62 9.17 -0.96
N LEU A 223 -9.52 8.73 -1.57
CA LEU A 223 -9.53 7.67 -2.58
C LEU A 223 -9.47 6.29 -1.92
N THR A 224 -10.35 5.40 -2.34
CA THR A 224 -10.28 3.97 -2.02
C THR A 224 -9.98 3.20 -3.30
N VAL A 225 -8.75 2.69 -3.40
CA VAL A 225 -8.35 1.78 -4.47
C VAL A 225 -8.75 0.38 -4.02
N GLU A 226 -9.61 -0.30 -4.78
CA GLU A 226 -10.07 -1.62 -4.42
C GLU A 226 -10.17 -2.56 -5.61
N VAL A 227 -9.98 -3.84 -5.32
CA VAL A 227 -10.16 -4.93 -6.27
C VAL A 227 -11.54 -5.55 -6.04
N VAL A 228 -12.26 -5.86 -7.12
CA VAL A 228 -13.57 -6.51 -7.03
C VAL A 228 -13.40 -7.92 -6.45
N PRO A 229 -14.03 -8.23 -5.29
CA PRO A 229 -13.87 -9.52 -4.63
C PRO A 229 -14.35 -10.69 -5.47
N VAL A 230 -13.68 -11.83 -5.32
CA VAL A 230 -14.07 -13.08 -6.00
C VAL A 230 -14.84 -13.99 -5.03
N LYS A 231 -15.80 -14.75 -5.55
CA LYS A 231 -16.60 -15.65 -4.73
C LYS A 231 -15.72 -16.73 -4.06
N GLY A 232 -15.80 -16.79 -2.73
CA GLY A 232 -15.06 -17.76 -1.91
C GLY A 232 -13.65 -17.31 -1.52
N GLU A 233 -13.39 -16.01 -1.59
CA GLU A 233 -12.18 -15.36 -1.13
C GLU A 233 -12.08 -15.34 0.41
N THR A 234 -10.84 -15.43 0.91
CA THR A 234 -10.54 -15.67 2.32
C THR A 234 -10.39 -14.38 3.11
N ASP A 235 -9.76 -13.36 2.52
CA ASP A 235 -9.56 -12.05 3.11
C ASP A 235 -10.13 -10.98 2.15
N LEU A 236 -10.97 -10.09 2.69
CA LEU A 236 -11.59 -9.01 1.93
C LEU A 236 -11.01 -7.64 2.30
N GLU A 237 -10.22 -7.57 3.37
CA GLU A 237 -9.62 -6.32 3.86
C GLU A 237 -8.34 -6.00 3.08
N ASN A 238 -7.58 -7.02 2.68
CA ASN A 238 -6.39 -6.90 1.82
C ASN A 238 -6.70 -6.50 0.36
N ASN A 239 -7.98 -6.37 0.00
CA ASN A 239 -8.44 -5.96 -1.31
C ASN A 239 -8.56 -4.44 -1.48
N ARG A 240 -8.36 -3.67 -0.41
CA ARG A 240 -8.60 -2.22 -0.40
C ARG A 240 -7.44 -1.46 0.22
N GLU A 241 -7.09 -0.35 -0.41
CA GLU A 241 -6.11 0.62 0.08
C GLU A 241 -6.72 2.02 0.04
N ARG A 242 -6.56 2.77 1.13
CA ARG A 242 -7.03 4.17 1.21
C ARG A 242 -5.88 5.15 1.00
N ARG A 243 -6.12 6.20 0.23
CA ARG A 243 -5.17 7.28 -0.03
C ARG A 243 -5.89 8.62 -0.01
N HIS A 244 -5.16 9.66 0.34
CA HIS A 244 -5.66 11.02 0.38
C HIS A 244 -5.07 11.81 -0.78
N LEU A 245 -5.89 12.60 -1.48
CA LEU A 245 -5.51 13.42 -2.61
C LEU A 245 -5.99 14.86 -2.42
N SER A 246 -5.04 15.80 -2.32
CA SER A 246 -5.30 17.25 -2.30
C SER A 246 -5.25 17.80 -3.71
N VAL A 247 -6.44 18.08 -4.28
CA VAL A 247 -6.57 18.73 -5.59
C VAL A 247 -6.57 20.23 -5.39
N ARG A 248 -5.53 20.89 -5.87
CA ARG A 248 -5.33 22.32 -5.75
C ARG A 248 -5.58 23.01 -7.07
N GLN A 249 -6.15 24.20 -7.00
CA GLN A 249 -6.20 25.11 -8.13
C GLN A 249 -5.21 26.24 -7.85
N GLU A 250 -3.92 25.96 -8.04
CA GLU A 250 -2.90 27.00 -7.95
C GLU A 250 -2.88 27.77 -9.28
N ARG A 251 -2.95 29.10 -9.18
CA ARG A 251 -2.87 29.97 -10.35
C ARG A 251 -1.53 30.68 -10.35
N LEU A 252 -0.84 30.64 -11.50
CA LEU A 252 0.35 31.44 -11.75
C LEU A 252 -0.03 32.91 -11.77
N ASN A 253 0.57 33.70 -10.88
CA ASN A 253 0.40 35.14 -10.89
C ASN A 253 1.37 35.73 -11.92
N VAL A 254 0.86 36.26 -13.03
CA VAL A 254 1.67 36.75 -14.15
C VAL A 254 1.53 38.26 -14.28
N LEU A 255 2.66 38.97 -14.31
CA LEU A 255 2.72 40.39 -14.62
C LEU A 255 3.24 40.61 -16.05
N LEU A 256 2.38 41.12 -16.94
CA LEU A 256 2.73 41.45 -18.32
C LEU A 256 2.92 42.96 -18.49
N LEU A 257 4.15 43.38 -18.79
CA LEU A 257 4.49 44.78 -19.02
C LEU A 257 4.74 45.03 -20.50
N GLU A 258 4.24 46.15 -20.99
CA GLU A 258 4.49 46.61 -22.35
C GLU A 258 4.44 48.14 -22.38
N SER A 259 5.17 48.78 -23.31
CA SER A 259 5.08 50.23 -23.46
C SER A 259 3.74 50.66 -24.05
N ALA A 260 3.30 50.02 -25.12
CA ALA A 260 2.07 50.35 -25.85
C ALA A 260 1.31 49.07 -26.27
N PRO A 261 -0.01 49.10 -26.51
CA PRO A 261 -0.80 47.90 -26.78
C PRO A 261 -0.53 47.31 -28.18
N ARG A 262 0.66 46.73 -28.39
CA ARG A 262 1.12 46.10 -29.64
C ARG A 262 0.38 44.79 -29.92
N TYR A 263 0.61 44.22 -31.10
CA TYR A 263 -0.01 42.95 -31.48
C TYR A 263 0.33 41.84 -30.47
N GLU A 264 1.60 41.74 -30.07
CA GLU A 264 2.13 40.77 -29.12
C GLU A 264 1.44 40.89 -27.76
N PHE A 265 1.34 42.11 -27.21
CA PHE A 265 0.63 42.37 -25.97
C PHE A 265 -0.85 41.97 -26.05
N ARG A 266 -1.57 42.40 -27.09
CA ARG A 266 -2.99 42.08 -27.24
C ARG A 266 -3.22 40.58 -27.36
N TYR A 267 -2.35 39.88 -28.10
CA TYR A 267 -2.43 38.44 -28.29
C TYR A 267 -2.14 37.69 -26.98
N LEU A 268 -1.00 37.97 -26.33
CA LEU A 268 -0.61 37.33 -25.08
C LEU A 268 -1.63 37.58 -23.98
N LYS A 269 -2.12 38.81 -23.86
CA LYS A 269 -3.17 39.17 -22.90
C LYS A 269 -4.43 38.32 -23.10
N GLN A 270 -4.97 38.27 -24.31
CA GLN A 270 -6.20 37.50 -24.59
C GLN A 270 -6.01 36.00 -24.38
N TRP A 271 -4.82 35.48 -24.67
CA TRP A 271 -4.50 34.07 -24.47
C TRP A 271 -4.40 33.73 -22.98
N LEU A 272 -3.62 34.50 -22.20
CA LEU A 272 -3.44 34.32 -20.77
C LEU A 272 -4.73 34.56 -19.96
N GLU A 273 -5.58 35.51 -20.35
CA GLU A 273 -6.87 35.75 -19.68
C GLU A 273 -7.86 34.58 -19.80
N ARG A 274 -7.70 33.72 -20.81
CA ARG A 274 -8.56 32.55 -21.03
C ARG A 274 -8.08 31.32 -20.28
N ASP A 275 -6.86 31.34 -19.77
CA ASP A 275 -6.27 30.21 -19.04
C ASP A 275 -6.69 30.27 -17.56
N PRO A 276 -7.44 29.28 -17.06
CA PRO A 276 -7.89 29.27 -15.66
C PRO A 276 -6.75 29.05 -14.65
N SER A 277 -5.57 28.60 -15.11
CA SER A 277 -4.36 28.44 -14.32
C SER A 277 -3.55 29.74 -14.18
N VAL A 278 -3.98 30.84 -14.82
CA VAL A 278 -3.24 32.12 -14.80
C VAL A 278 -4.09 33.22 -14.18
N THR A 279 -3.49 33.94 -13.23
CA THR A 279 -3.99 35.24 -12.75
C THR A 279 -3.15 36.33 -13.40
N LEU A 280 -3.69 36.98 -14.43
CA LEU A 280 -2.99 38.00 -15.20
C LEU A 280 -3.20 39.40 -14.63
N GLN A 281 -2.10 40.14 -14.46
CA GLN A 281 -2.10 41.59 -14.36
C GLN A 281 -1.25 42.20 -15.47
N THR A 282 -1.70 43.31 -16.02
CA THR A 282 -1.05 43.98 -17.16
C THR A 282 -0.66 45.40 -16.79
N LEU A 283 0.46 45.89 -17.33
CA LEU A 283 0.87 47.28 -17.19
C LEU A 283 1.25 47.82 -18.57
N LEU A 284 0.53 48.86 -19.01
CA LEU A 284 0.89 49.65 -20.17
C LEU A 284 1.51 50.97 -19.72
N ILE A 285 2.80 51.16 -20.00
CA ILE A 285 3.56 52.30 -19.49
C ILE A 285 3.13 53.62 -20.15
N ASP A 286 2.87 53.59 -21.46
CA ASP A 286 2.48 54.79 -22.22
C ASP A 286 0.94 54.99 -22.24
N ALA A 287 0.18 54.16 -21.51
CA ALA A 287 -1.27 54.30 -21.44
C ALA A 287 -1.69 55.43 -20.49
N ASP A 288 -2.86 56.01 -20.77
CA ASP A 288 -3.48 56.97 -19.87
C ASP A 288 -3.77 56.27 -18.51
N PRO A 289 -3.50 56.92 -17.36
CA PRO A 289 -3.89 56.39 -16.05
C PRO A 289 -5.34 55.89 -15.96
N GLU A 290 -6.26 56.45 -16.76
CA GLU A 290 -7.66 55.99 -16.82
C GLU A 290 -7.82 54.58 -17.42
N TYR A 291 -6.87 54.08 -18.22
CA TYR A 291 -6.88 52.71 -18.78
C TYR A 291 -6.97 51.63 -17.69
N SER A 292 -6.35 51.85 -16.53
CA SER A 292 -6.43 50.94 -15.38
C SER A 292 -7.85 50.78 -14.81
N ARG A 293 -8.76 51.73 -15.10
CA ARG A 293 -10.16 51.69 -14.68
C ARG A 293 -11.08 51.01 -15.70
N GLU A 294 -10.66 50.97 -16.96
CA GLU A 294 -11.42 50.37 -18.06
C GLU A 294 -11.15 48.87 -18.19
N ASP A 295 -9.98 48.40 -17.75
CA ASP A 295 -9.56 47.03 -17.90
C ASP A 295 -9.24 46.36 -16.55
N ARG A 296 -9.99 45.29 -16.23
CA ARG A 296 -9.90 44.57 -14.94
C ARG A 296 -8.50 44.03 -14.61
N THR A 297 -7.66 43.80 -15.62
CA THR A 297 -6.31 43.27 -15.43
C THR A 297 -5.27 44.38 -15.35
N ALA A 298 -5.61 45.62 -15.71
CA ALA A 298 -4.64 46.68 -15.85
C ALA A 298 -4.26 47.32 -14.51
N LEU A 299 -2.96 47.44 -14.27
CA LEU A 299 -2.36 48.19 -13.19
C LEU A 299 -2.09 49.63 -13.63
N ALA A 300 -2.20 50.56 -12.70
CA ALA A 300 -1.89 51.97 -12.93
C ALA A 300 -0.38 52.26 -12.87
N TYR A 301 0.39 51.46 -12.14
CA TYR A 301 1.81 51.65 -11.92
C TYR A 301 2.54 50.32 -11.70
N PHE A 302 3.84 50.31 -11.95
CA PHE A 302 4.71 49.19 -11.60
C PHE A 302 4.79 49.03 -10.07
N PRO A 303 4.83 47.79 -9.53
CA PRO A 303 4.96 47.55 -8.09
C PRO A 303 5.94 48.50 -7.41
N VAL A 304 5.48 49.21 -6.38
CA VAL A 304 6.27 50.25 -5.68
C VAL A 304 7.05 49.72 -4.49
N GLN A 305 6.81 48.47 -4.12
CA GLN A 305 7.55 47.72 -3.11
C GLN A 305 8.05 46.41 -3.71
N LYS A 306 9.20 45.94 -3.24
CA LYS A 306 9.80 44.67 -3.67
C LYS A 306 8.86 43.50 -3.37
N GLU A 307 8.20 43.55 -2.22
CA GLU A 307 7.25 42.55 -1.74
C GLU A 307 6.05 42.41 -2.70
N ASP A 308 5.60 43.51 -3.30
CA ASP A 308 4.51 43.49 -4.28
C ASP A 308 4.93 42.79 -5.58
N LEU A 309 6.17 43.01 -6.05
CA LEU A 309 6.72 42.29 -7.19
C LEU A 309 6.89 40.80 -6.88
N TRP A 310 7.19 40.46 -5.62
CA TRP A 310 7.38 39.08 -5.19
C TRP A 310 6.08 38.27 -5.09
N ARG A 311 4.91 38.92 -5.25
CA ARG A 311 3.63 38.21 -5.35
C ARG A 311 3.41 37.54 -6.70
N TYR A 312 4.17 37.90 -7.73
CA TYR A 312 4.06 37.30 -9.07
C TYR A 312 5.02 36.13 -9.23
N ASP A 313 4.62 35.09 -9.95
CA ASP A 313 5.47 33.92 -10.24
C ASP A 313 6.26 34.14 -11.53
N VAL A 314 5.68 34.87 -12.48
CA VAL A 314 6.31 35.21 -13.77
C VAL A 314 6.11 36.68 -14.09
N VAL A 315 7.19 37.33 -14.56
CA VAL A 315 7.15 38.67 -15.17
C VAL A 315 7.48 38.54 -16.65
N ILE A 316 6.61 39.09 -17.51
CA ILE A 316 6.80 39.16 -18.95
C ILE A 316 7.07 40.61 -19.32
N LEU A 317 8.28 40.90 -19.81
CA LEU A 317 8.67 42.22 -20.30
C LEU A 317 8.59 42.25 -21.82
N GLY A 318 7.71 43.09 -22.35
CA GLY A 318 7.65 43.45 -23.75
C GLY A 318 8.71 44.48 -24.15
N ASP A 319 8.33 45.40 -25.03
CA ASP A 319 9.20 46.44 -25.59
C ASP A 319 9.28 47.68 -24.71
N VAL A 320 9.69 47.46 -23.45
CA VAL A 320 9.74 48.47 -22.39
C VAL A 320 11.11 49.14 -22.33
N SER A 321 11.13 50.47 -22.24
CA SER A 321 12.37 51.24 -22.03
C SER A 321 12.95 50.99 -20.63
N PRO A 322 14.22 50.51 -20.52
CA PRO A 322 14.89 50.37 -19.23
C PRO A 322 14.99 51.69 -18.46
N THR A 323 15.13 52.80 -19.18
CA THR A 323 15.19 54.15 -18.59
C THR A 323 13.89 54.53 -17.89
N VAL A 324 12.75 54.13 -18.45
CA VAL A 324 11.43 54.43 -17.88
C VAL A 324 11.11 53.52 -16.69
N LEU A 325 11.58 52.27 -16.74
CA LEU A 325 11.45 51.31 -15.65
C LEU A 325 12.27 51.76 -14.42
N GLY A 326 13.46 52.32 -14.65
CA GLY A 326 14.35 52.85 -13.63
C GLY A 326 15.22 51.78 -12.96
N ASN A 327 16.34 52.21 -12.38
CA ASN A 327 17.35 51.31 -11.83
C ASN A 327 16.80 50.45 -10.68
N THR A 328 15.96 51.01 -9.81
CA THR A 328 15.37 50.27 -8.68
C THR A 328 14.53 49.08 -9.14
N ALA A 329 13.69 49.27 -10.16
CA ALA A 329 12.88 48.18 -10.70
C ALA A 329 13.72 47.14 -11.45
N ALA A 330 14.78 47.55 -12.14
CA ALA A 330 15.74 46.63 -12.74
C ALA A 330 16.47 45.78 -11.68
N ASP A 331 16.89 46.39 -10.57
CA ASP A 331 17.50 45.69 -9.43
C ASP A 331 16.51 44.69 -8.83
N TRP A 332 15.25 45.10 -8.62
CA TRP A 332 14.20 44.20 -8.11
C TRP A 332 13.89 43.04 -9.06
N LEU A 333 13.91 43.25 -10.37
CA LEU A 333 13.75 42.17 -11.35
C LEU A 333 14.95 41.22 -11.34
N SER A 334 16.17 41.75 -11.14
CA SER A 334 17.36 40.90 -10.97
C SER A 334 17.26 40.04 -9.71
N GLU A 335 16.86 40.63 -8.58
CA GLU A 335 16.63 39.92 -7.32
C GLU A 335 15.43 38.96 -7.39
N PHE A 336 14.39 39.30 -8.16
CA PHE A 336 13.24 38.43 -8.42
C PHE A 336 13.66 37.11 -9.07
N VAL A 337 14.54 37.18 -10.08
CA VAL A 337 15.06 35.97 -10.74
C VAL A 337 16.06 35.25 -9.83
N ARG A 338 16.98 35.99 -9.20
CA ARG A 338 18.10 35.40 -8.44
C ARG A 338 17.71 34.85 -7.08
N ASP A 339 16.93 35.61 -6.31
CA ASP A 339 16.67 35.35 -4.90
C ASP A 339 15.29 34.71 -4.66
N LYS A 340 14.26 35.15 -5.41
CA LYS A 340 12.92 34.54 -5.34
C LYS A 340 12.80 33.27 -6.21
N GLY A 341 13.57 33.18 -7.29
CA GLY A 341 13.45 32.11 -8.28
C GLY A 341 12.26 32.30 -9.24
N GLY A 342 11.78 33.54 -9.41
CA GLY A 342 10.68 33.85 -10.32
C GLY A 342 11.10 33.81 -11.80
N GLY A 343 10.15 33.54 -12.68
CA GLY A 343 10.38 33.47 -14.12
C GLY A 343 10.40 34.86 -14.76
N LEU A 344 11.44 35.19 -15.54
CA LEU A 344 11.48 36.41 -16.35
C LEU A 344 11.49 36.05 -17.83
N LEU A 345 10.47 36.52 -18.56
CA LEU A 345 10.37 36.36 -20.01
C LEU A 345 10.57 37.72 -20.69
N LEU A 346 11.48 37.78 -21.66
CA LEU A 346 11.72 38.97 -22.48
C LEU A 346 11.12 38.74 -23.87
N VAL A 347 10.16 39.56 -24.26
CA VAL A 347 9.55 39.57 -25.59
C VAL A 347 10.19 40.67 -26.41
N ALA A 348 10.77 40.29 -27.54
CA ALA A 348 11.48 41.24 -28.39
C ALA A 348 10.53 42.28 -29.02
N GLY A 349 11.06 43.47 -29.27
CA GLY A 349 10.34 44.58 -29.85
C GLY A 349 11.23 45.56 -30.60
N PRO A 350 10.65 46.38 -31.48
CA PRO A 350 11.41 47.23 -32.38
C PRO A 350 12.09 48.45 -31.71
N ARG A 351 11.78 48.78 -30.44
CA ARG A 351 12.25 50.05 -29.83
C ARG A 351 13.30 49.87 -28.74
N HIS A 352 13.02 49.04 -27.76
CA HIS A 352 13.74 48.95 -26.49
C HIS A 352 14.27 47.55 -26.21
N ASN A 353 13.67 46.52 -26.81
CA ASN A 353 14.13 45.13 -26.70
C ASN A 353 14.35 44.48 -28.07
N PRO A 354 15.22 45.04 -28.96
CA PRO A 354 15.43 44.48 -30.30
C PRO A 354 16.13 43.12 -30.28
N LEU A 355 15.84 42.30 -31.30
CA LEU A 355 16.48 40.99 -31.53
C LEU A 355 17.97 41.09 -31.87
#